data_AF-A0A472VZI8-F1
#
_entry.id   AF-A0A472VZI8-F1
#
_cell.length_a   1.000
_cell.length_b   1.000
_cell.length_c   1.000
_cell.angle_alpha   90.00
_cell.angle_beta   90.00
_cell.angle_gamma   90.00
#
_symmetry.space_group_name_H-M   'P 1'
#
loop_
_entity.id
_entity.type
_entity.pdbx_description
1 polymer ?
#
loop_
_entity_poly.entity_id
_entity_poly.type
_entity_poly.pdbx_seq_one_letter_code
_entity_poly.pdbx_strand_id
1 'polypeptide(L)'
;MKRKKTALRILVTLAVVMAISFWVGTSSKEEVQAAVIDQPTPINEIFTDENLANAIKATLNKPSTTSDVSQAELDSISEVTAESSNIASLEG
;
A
#
# COMPACT_ATOMS: atom_id res chain seq x y z
N MET A 1 -0.08 10.03 53.47
CA MET A 1 0.61 10.52 52.26
C MET A 1 1.12 9.42 51.32
N LYS A 2 1.65 8.29 51.80
CA LYS A 2 2.21 7.21 50.95
C LYS A 2 1.22 6.58 49.96
N ARG A 3 -0.02 6.26 50.40
CA ARG A 3 -1.06 5.66 49.56
C ARG A 3 -1.49 6.55 48.37
N LYS A 4 -1.57 7.88 48.57
CA LYS A 4 -1.89 8.85 47.52
C LYS A 4 -0.77 8.94 46.46
N LYS A 5 0.49 8.84 46.89
CA LYS A 5 1.67 8.85 45.99
C LYS A 5 1.77 7.55 45.16
N THR A 6 1.42 6.40 45.75
CA THR A 6 1.35 5.11 45.04
C THR A 6 0.18 5.09 44.05
N ALA A 7 -1.00 5.56 44.46
CA ALA A 7 -2.15 5.69 43.56
C ALA A 7 -1.86 6.63 42.39
N LEU A 8 -1.22 7.78 42.65
CA LEU A 8 -0.79 8.71 41.61
C LEU A 8 0.19 8.07 40.63
N ARG A 9 1.18 7.30 41.12
CA ARG A 9 2.11 6.57 40.26
C ARG A 9 1.40 5.56 39.37
N ILE A 10 0.47 4.78 39.91
CA ILE A 10 -0.32 3.80 39.13
C ILE A 10 -1.13 4.51 38.05
N LEU A 11 -1.77 5.63 38.38
CA LEU A 11 -2.57 6.41 37.43
C LEU A 11 -1.71 6.97 36.28
N VAL A 12 -0.52 7.50 36.60
CA VAL A 12 0.44 7.99 35.60
C VAL A 12 0.92 6.84 34.71
N THR A 13 1.28 5.69 35.27
CA THR A 13 1.70 4.53 34.48
C THR A 13 0.59 4.05 33.53
N LEU A 14 -0.66 4.00 34.00
CA LEU A 14 -1.80 3.60 33.18
C LEU A 14 -2.04 4.57 32.01
N ALA A 15 -1.95 5.87 32.27
CA ALA A 15 -2.12 6.90 31.24
C ALA A 15 -1.02 6.84 30.16
N VAL A 16 0.23 6.57 30.55
CA VAL A 16 1.35 6.40 29.62
C VAL A 16 1.14 5.18 28.72
N VAL A 17 0.71 4.05 29.27
CA VAL A 17 0.42 2.84 28.48
C VAL A 17 -0.71 3.09 27.48
N MET A 18 -1.80 3.75 27.89
CA MET A 18 -2.90 4.10 26.99
C MET A 18 -2.46 5.03 25.86
N ALA A 19 -1.62 6.03 26.14
CA ALA A 19 -1.11 6.95 25.13
C ALA A 19 -0.26 6.23 24.07
N ILE A 20 0.58 5.27 24.48
CA ILE A 20 1.39 4.46 23.57
C ILE A 20 0.49 3.57 22.70
N SER A 21 -0.50 2.90 23.29
CA SER A 21 -1.44 2.05 22.55
C SER A 21 -2.27 2.82 21.52
N PHE A 22 -2.65 4.06 21.83
CA PHE A 22 -3.38 4.92 20.90
C PHE A 22 -2.53 5.30 19.68
N TRP A 23 -1.23 5.58 19.86
CA TRP A 23 -0.33 5.95 18.77
C TRP A 23 -0.08 4.81 17.77
N VAL A 24 -0.05 3.55 18.23
CA VAL A 24 0.14 2.37 17.35
C VAL A 24 -1.13 2.03 16.57
N GLY A 25 -2.32 2.41 17.07
CA GLY A 25 -3.60 2.14 16.42
C GLY A 25 -3.98 3.14 15.32
N THR A 26 -3.28 4.28 15.22
CA THR A 26 -3.60 5.36 14.27
C THR A 26 -2.60 5.46 13.13
N SER A 27 -2.08 4.33 12.64
CA SER A 27 -1.60 4.27 11.26
C SER A 27 -2.83 4.35 10.37
N SER A 28 -3.36 5.56 10.18
CA SER A 28 -4.37 5.85 9.18
C SER A 28 -3.81 5.38 7.85
N LYS A 29 -4.37 4.28 7.33
CA LYS A 29 -4.23 3.92 5.92
C LYS A 29 -4.78 5.13 5.17
N GLU A 30 -3.89 5.95 4.64
CA GLU A 30 -4.28 7.03 3.76
C GLU A 30 -5.01 6.36 2.60
N GLU A 31 -6.31 6.59 2.49
CA GLU A 31 -7.09 6.18 1.32
C GLU A 31 -6.65 7.09 0.18
N VAL A 32 -5.56 6.72 -0.48
CA VAL A 32 -5.16 7.32 -1.74
C VAL A 32 -6.18 6.85 -2.76
N GLN A 33 -6.96 7.78 -3.31
CA GLN A 33 -7.78 7.48 -4.48
C GLN A 33 -6.84 7.15 -5.63
N ALA A 34 -6.86 5.88 -6.07
CA ALA A 34 -6.08 5.44 -7.21
C ALA A 34 -6.56 6.17 -8.48
N ALA A 35 -5.63 6.43 -9.39
CA ALA A 35 -5.99 6.89 -10.72
C ALA A 35 -6.82 5.81 -11.43
N VAL A 36 -7.78 6.24 -12.26
CA VAL A 36 -8.65 5.35 -13.02
C VAL A 36 -8.40 5.57 -14.50
N ILE A 37 -8.33 4.49 -15.27
CA ILE A 37 -8.33 4.54 -16.73
C ILE A 37 -9.76 4.44 -17.27
N ASP A 38 -10.15 5.38 -18.12
CA ASP A 38 -11.49 5.46 -18.70
C ASP A 38 -11.71 4.49 -19.87
N GLN A 39 -10.62 4.02 -20.48
CA GLN A 39 -10.65 3.11 -21.63
C GLN A 39 -9.53 2.06 -21.51
N PRO A 40 -9.69 0.89 -22.17
CA PRO A 40 -8.62 -0.09 -22.27
C PRO A 40 -7.34 0.56 -22.80
N THR A 41 -6.26 0.42 -22.04
CA THR A 41 -4.99 1.10 -22.30
C THR A 41 -3.85 0.07 -22.23
N PRO A 42 -2.82 0.16 -23.09
CA PRO A 42 -1.67 -0.74 -23.02
C PRO A 42 -0.92 -0.66 -21.68
N ILE A 43 -0.44 -1.81 -21.18
CA ILE A 43 0.27 -1.89 -19.89
C ILE A 43 1.48 -0.95 -19.85
N ASN A 44 2.25 -0.88 -20.94
CA ASN A 44 3.46 -0.05 -21.03
C ASN A 44 3.18 1.46 -21.19
N GLU A 45 1.93 1.86 -21.43
CA GLU A 45 1.53 3.27 -21.40
C GLU A 45 1.13 3.72 -19.99
N ILE A 46 0.63 2.79 -19.16
CA ILE A 46 0.32 3.02 -17.75
C ILE A 46 1.61 2.94 -16.92
N PHE A 47 2.27 1.78 -16.95
CA PHE A 47 3.51 1.53 -16.21
C PHE A 47 4.70 1.75 -17.13
N THR A 48 5.33 2.92 -17.02
CA THR A 48 6.43 3.33 -17.91
C THR A 48 7.76 2.62 -17.62
N ASP A 49 7.93 2.08 -16.41
CA ASP A 49 9.05 1.22 -16.07
C ASP A 49 8.88 -0.17 -16.71
N GLU A 50 9.84 -0.56 -17.55
CA GLU A 50 9.77 -1.80 -18.32
C GLU A 50 9.69 -3.05 -17.42
N ASN A 51 10.38 -3.05 -16.28
CA ASN A 51 10.38 -4.18 -15.36
C ASN A 51 9.05 -4.28 -14.60
N LEU A 52 8.48 -3.14 -14.20
CA LEU A 52 7.14 -3.09 -13.61
C LEU A 52 6.06 -3.51 -14.61
N ALA A 53 6.09 -2.99 -15.84
CA ALA A 53 5.16 -3.38 -16.90
C ALA A 53 5.21 -4.88 -17.18
N ASN A 54 6.42 -5.46 -17.17
CA ASN A 54 6.59 -6.91 -17.32
C ASN A 54 6.02 -7.70 -16.14
N ALA A 55 6.18 -7.20 -14.91
CA ALA A 55 5.58 -7.82 -13.72
C ALA A 55 4.05 -7.78 -13.79
N ILE A 56 3.45 -6.63 -14.13
CA ILE A 56 1.99 -6.48 -14.29
C ILE A 56 1.46 -7.41 -15.40
N LYS A 57 2.16 -7.45 -16.54
CA LYS A 57 1.85 -8.39 -17.64
C LYS A 57 1.81 -9.83 -17.14
N ALA A 58 2.81 -10.25 -16.35
CA ALA A 58 2.88 -11.60 -15.80
C ALA A 58 1.73 -11.86 -14.82
N THR A 59 1.45 -10.92 -13.90
CA THR A 59 0.34 -11.01 -12.94
C THR A 59 -1.01 -11.15 -13.62
N LEU A 60 -1.25 -10.39 -14.69
CA LEU A 60 -2.49 -10.42 -15.46
C LEU A 60 -2.52 -11.51 -16.55
N ASN A 61 -1.46 -12.32 -16.68
CA ASN A 61 -1.30 -13.34 -17.73
C ASN A 61 -1.52 -12.80 -19.15
N LYS A 62 -1.03 -11.59 -19.43
CA LYS A 62 -1.14 -10.94 -20.74
C LYS A 62 0.02 -11.36 -21.65
N PRO A 63 -0.19 -11.45 -22.98
CA PRO A 63 0.83 -11.93 -23.91
C PRO A 63 1.99 -10.94 -24.12
N SER A 64 1.75 -9.64 -23.94
CA SER A 64 2.71 -8.56 -24.17
C SER A 64 2.44 -7.38 -23.24
N THR A 65 3.45 -6.55 -22.97
CA THR A 65 3.28 -5.25 -22.28
C THR A 65 2.51 -4.24 -23.15
N THR A 66 2.38 -4.49 -24.45
CA THR A 66 1.54 -3.71 -25.37
C THR A 66 0.09 -4.18 -25.38
N SER A 67 -0.29 -5.14 -24.53
CA SER A 67 -1.66 -5.64 -24.47
C SER A 67 -2.52 -4.67 -23.68
N ASP A 68 -3.74 -4.41 -24.15
CA ASP A 68 -4.66 -3.55 -23.42
C ASP A 68 -5.11 -4.22 -22.12
N VAL A 69 -5.25 -3.37 -21.10
CA VAL A 69 -5.84 -3.70 -19.80
C VAL A 69 -6.93 -2.69 -19.47
N SER A 70 -7.98 -3.19 -18.84
CA SER A 70 -9.09 -2.39 -18.30
C SER A 70 -8.90 -2.10 -16.81
N GLN A 71 -9.56 -1.07 -16.29
CA GLN A 71 -9.53 -0.78 -14.85
C GLN A 71 -9.96 -1.98 -14.01
N ALA A 72 -10.98 -2.73 -14.44
CA ALA A 72 -11.44 -3.91 -13.70
C ALA A 72 -10.38 -5.01 -13.60
N GLU A 73 -9.50 -5.14 -14.61
CA GLU A 73 -8.37 -6.06 -14.54
C GLU A 73 -7.30 -5.54 -13.58
N LEU A 74 -7.00 -4.24 -13.59
CA LEU A 74 -6.07 -3.62 -12.64
C LEU A 74 -6.56 -3.72 -11.19
N ASP A 75 -7.85 -3.46 -10.96
CA ASP A 75 -8.49 -3.57 -9.63
C ASP A 75 -8.52 -5.01 -9.10
N SER A 76 -8.42 -6.00 -9.99
CA SER A 76 -8.35 -7.42 -9.59
C SER A 76 -6.99 -7.81 -9.02
N ILE A 77 -5.96 -6.97 -9.21
CA ILE A 77 -4.61 -7.22 -8.71
C ILE A 77 -4.54 -6.87 -7.22
N SER A 78 -4.50 -7.88 -6.37
CA SER A 78 -4.25 -7.70 -4.93
C SER A 78 -2.77 -7.70 -4.57
N GLU A 79 -1.92 -8.27 -5.42
CA GLU A 79 -0.48 -8.43 -5.18
C GLU A 79 0.28 -8.50 -6.50
N VAL A 80 1.46 -7.89 -6.53
CA VAL A 80 2.43 -7.99 -7.63
C VAL A 80 3.77 -8.41 -7.05
N THR A 81 4.29 -9.55 -7.50
CA THR A 81 5.61 -10.02 -7.11
C THR A 81 6.64 -9.61 -8.16
N ALA A 82 7.60 -8.77 -7.78
CA ALA A 82 8.67 -8.29 -8.64
C ALA A 82 10.03 -8.26 -7.92
N GLU A 83 10.35 -9.36 -7.22
CA GLU A 83 11.62 -9.48 -6.49
C GLU A 83 12.82 -9.38 -7.43
N SER A 84 13.88 -8.71 -6.98
CA SER A 84 15.14 -8.55 -7.73
C SER A 84 14.98 -8.02 -9.16
N SER A 85 13.88 -7.33 -9.46
CA SER A 85 13.52 -6.93 -10.83
C SER A 85 14.08 -5.57 -11.26
N ASN A 86 14.94 -4.94 -10.44
CA ASN A 86 15.57 -3.64 -10.72
C ASN A 86 14.57 -2.58 -11.24
N ILE A 87 13.41 -2.48 -10.59
CA ILE A 87 12.38 -1.50 -10.89
C ILE A 87 12.86 -0.12 -10.41
N ALA A 88 12.86 0.85 -11.31
CA ALA A 88 13.30 2.22 -11.05
C ALA A 88 12.12 3.15 -10.69
N SER A 89 10.90 2.86 -11.15
CA SER A 89 9.69 3.64 -10.86
C SER A 89 8.47 2.75 -10.60
N LEU A 90 7.61 3.19 -9.67
CA LEU A 90 6.29 2.59 -9.40
C LEU A 90 5.13 3.44 -9.96
N GLU A 91 5.44 4.44 -10.78
CA GLU A 91 4.42 5.26 -11.44
C GLU A 91 3.58 4.41 -12.41
N GLY A 92 2.26 4.57 -12.29
CA GLY A 92 1.21 3.97 -13.11
C GLY A 92 -0.16 4.37 -12.61
#